data_AF-A0AAD2CPZ5-F1
#
_entry.id   AF-A0AAD2CPZ5-F1
#
_cell.length_a   1.000
_cell.length_b   1.000
_cell.length_c   1.000
_cell.angle_alpha   90.00
_cell.angle_beta   90.00
_cell.angle_gamma   90.00
#
_symmetry.space_group_name_H-M   'P 1'
#
loop_
_entity.id
_entity.type
_entity.pdbx_description
1 polymer ?
#
loop_
_entity_poly.entity_id
_entity_poly.type
_entity_poly.pdbx_seq_one_letter_code
_entity_poly.pdbx_strand_id
1 'polypeptide(L)'
;MSNHYGAIQGNSETTQAVNIRRKEGAVFLGCCDMRRAVIILDTIYLVILVIQMLLYIDMVRSEQPDREIEVAARSLLRICVMEALLVLISLWGALSFSMGMVFAGIVNFGVGLAAGFALMRLPAIVLNLVFVAPHVLLFMEIQRGIMTEATYQNEEHSCCCL
;
A
#
# COMPACT_ATOMS: atom_id res chain seq x y z
N MET A 1 7.48 50.69 -55.09
CA MET A 1 7.44 50.35 -53.65
C MET A 1 6.34 49.33 -53.48
N SER A 2 6.71 48.05 -53.50
CA SER A 2 5.76 46.93 -53.57
C SER A 2 5.70 46.24 -52.21
N ASN A 3 4.51 46.23 -51.60
CA ASN A 3 4.21 45.53 -50.36
C ASN A 3 4.07 44.04 -50.62
N HIS A 4 5.00 43.24 -50.09
CA HIS A 4 4.87 41.80 -49.99
C HIS A 4 4.18 41.44 -48.66
N TYR A 5 2.86 41.21 -48.72
CA TYR A 5 2.14 40.47 -47.68
C TYR A 5 2.35 38.98 -47.91
N GLY A 6 3.14 38.35 -47.04
CA GLY A 6 3.29 36.90 -46.99
C GLY A 6 2.15 36.27 -46.20
N ALA A 7 1.34 35.46 -46.86
CA ALA A 7 0.30 34.64 -46.24
C ALA A 7 0.94 33.53 -45.42
N ILE A 8 0.70 33.55 -44.10
CA ILE A 8 1.03 32.43 -43.21
C ILE A 8 -0.02 31.35 -43.46
N GLN A 9 0.40 30.26 -44.13
CA GLN A 9 -0.42 29.07 -44.31
C GLN A 9 -0.67 28.41 -42.96
N GLY A 10 -1.93 28.29 -42.58
CA GLY A 10 -2.38 27.54 -41.42
C GLY A 10 -2.07 26.06 -41.61
N ASN A 11 -1.16 25.54 -40.80
CA ASN A 11 -0.98 24.11 -40.64
C ASN A 11 -2.25 23.58 -39.96
N SER A 12 -3.05 22.83 -40.73
CA SER A 12 -4.17 22.05 -40.23
C SER A 12 -3.66 21.06 -39.20
N GLU A 13 -3.91 21.37 -37.93
CA GLU A 13 -3.83 20.46 -36.81
C GLU A 13 -4.65 19.21 -37.16
N THR A 14 -3.96 18.16 -37.56
CA THR A 14 -4.51 16.81 -37.52
C THR A 14 -4.62 16.48 -36.05
N THR A 15 -5.78 16.80 -35.47
CA THR A 15 -6.27 16.24 -34.20
C THR A 15 -6.35 14.73 -34.39
N GLN A 16 -5.20 14.05 -34.31
CA GLN A 16 -5.17 12.63 -34.03
C GLN A 16 -5.83 12.51 -32.66
N ALA A 17 -7.09 12.09 -32.68
CA ALA A 17 -7.75 11.51 -31.52
C ALA A 17 -6.91 10.28 -31.15
N VAL A 18 -5.83 10.52 -30.40
CA VAL A 18 -5.11 9.48 -29.69
C VAL A 18 -6.17 8.89 -28.79
N ASN A 19 -6.62 7.71 -29.17
CA ASN A 19 -7.48 6.88 -28.35
C ASN A 19 -6.61 6.44 -27.17
N ILE A 20 -6.39 7.38 -26.24
CA ILE A 20 -5.80 7.13 -24.93
C ILE A 20 -6.86 6.28 -24.25
N ARG A 21 -6.85 4.96 -24.52
CA ARG A 21 -7.49 4.01 -23.62
C ARG A 21 -6.96 4.36 -22.26
N ARG A 22 -7.80 4.94 -21.41
CA ARG A 22 -7.51 5.09 -19.98
C ARG A 22 -7.05 3.70 -19.53
N LYS A 23 -5.81 3.62 -19.07
CA LYS A 23 -5.33 2.40 -18.43
C LYS A 23 -6.11 2.30 -17.13
N GLU A 24 -7.07 1.40 -17.08
CA GLU A 24 -7.79 1.10 -15.84
C GLU A 24 -6.80 0.56 -14.82
N GLY A 25 -6.93 1.01 -13.56
CA GLY A 25 -6.17 0.47 -12.44
C GLY A 25 -6.43 -1.02 -12.25
N ALA A 26 -5.47 -1.72 -11.67
CA ALA A 26 -5.65 -3.10 -11.27
C ALA A 26 -6.67 -3.19 -10.12
N VAL A 27 -7.44 -4.27 -10.11
CA VAL A 27 -8.47 -4.50 -9.10
C VAL A 27 -8.04 -5.64 -8.17
N PHE A 28 -8.03 -5.38 -6.87
CA PHE A 28 -7.76 -6.34 -5.83
C PHE A 28 -8.99 -7.23 -5.63
N LEU A 29 -8.81 -8.55 -5.77
CA LEU A 29 -9.87 -9.57 -5.67
C LEU A 29 -11.09 -9.31 -6.57
N GLY A 30 -10.92 -8.54 -7.65
CA GLY A 30 -11.99 -8.23 -8.59
C GLY A 30 -13.05 -7.24 -8.09
N CYS A 31 -12.92 -6.69 -6.89
CA CYS A 31 -13.92 -5.76 -6.33
C CYS A 31 -13.36 -4.43 -5.81
N CYS A 32 -12.09 -4.34 -5.44
CA CYS A 32 -11.57 -3.15 -4.79
C CYS A 32 -10.38 -2.56 -5.54
N ASP A 33 -10.35 -1.23 -5.62
CA ASP A 33 -9.16 -0.50 -6.04
C ASP A 33 -7.95 -0.81 -5.11
N MET A 34 -6.72 -0.84 -5.66
CA MET A 34 -5.51 -1.16 -4.89
C MET A 34 -5.28 -0.23 -3.70
N ARG A 35 -5.58 1.06 -3.83
CA ARG A 35 -5.45 2.03 -2.72
C ARG A 35 -6.38 1.67 -1.58
N ARG A 36 -7.63 1.36 -1.88
CA ARG A 36 -8.63 0.96 -0.87
C ARG A 36 -8.27 -0.39 -0.25
N ALA A 37 -7.78 -1.33 -1.05
CA ALA A 37 -7.29 -2.60 -0.55
C ALA A 37 -6.16 -2.42 0.47
N VAL A 38 -5.16 -1.58 0.18
CA VAL A 38 -4.08 -1.24 1.13
C VAL A 38 -4.65 -0.65 2.41
N ILE A 39 -5.56 0.34 2.32
CA ILE A 39 -6.18 0.97 3.50
C ILE A 39 -6.92 -0.05 4.37
N ILE A 40 -7.74 -0.92 3.76
CA ILE A 40 -8.52 -1.93 4.47
C ILE A 40 -7.59 -2.94 5.14
N LEU A 41 -6.60 -3.45 4.40
CA LEU A 41 -5.65 -4.43 4.91
C LEU A 41 -4.82 -3.84 6.05
N ASP A 42 -4.20 -2.68 5.88
CA ASP A 42 -3.42 -2.04 6.95
C ASP A 42 -4.26 -1.77 8.20
N THR A 43 -5.53 -1.40 8.03
CA THR A 43 -6.46 -1.24 9.16
C THR A 43 -6.71 -2.56 9.88
N ILE A 44 -7.00 -3.65 9.14
CA ILE A 44 -7.17 -4.99 9.73
C ILE A 44 -5.89 -5.43 10.45
N TYR A 45 -4.73 -5.17 9.85
CA TYR A 45 -3.44 -5.53 10.43
C TYR A 45 -3.17 -4.78 11.74
N LEU A 46 -3.48 -3.48 11.80
CA LEU A 46 -3.38 -2.70 13.03
C LEU A 46 -4.27 -3.27 14.15
N VAL A 47 -5.48 -3.71 13.83
CA VAL A 47 -6.37 -4.37 14.82
C VAL A 47 -5.73 -5.66 15.34
N ILE A 48 -5.18 -6.49 14.44
CA ILE A 48 -4.48 -7.72 14.82
C ILE A 48 -3.27 -7.41 15.71
N LEU A 49 -2.46 -6.39 15.37
CA LEU A 49 -1.33 -5.95 16.17
C LEU A 49 -1.76 -5.47 17.56
N VAL A 50 -2.86 -4.74 17.66
CA VAL A 50 -3.39 -4.30 18.96
C VAL A 50 -3.80 -5.50 19.81
N ILE A 51 -4.53 -6.46 19.25
CA ILE A 51 -4.91 -7.70 19.95
C ILE A 51 -3.65 -8.45 20.42
N GLN A 52 -2.65 -8.59 19.55
CA GLN A 52 -1.40 -9.25 19.87
C GLN A 52 -0.64 -8.55 21.00
N MET A 53 -0.59 -7.21 20.99
CA MET A 53 0.01 -6.43 22.08
C MET A 53 -0.71 -6.65 23.41
N LEU A 54 -2.05 -6.68 23.41
CA LEU A 54 -2.84 -6.95 24.62
C LEU A 54 -2.55 -8.35 25.18
N LEU A 55 -2.46 -9.37 24.32
CA LEU A 55 -2.10 -10.74 24.71
C LEU A 55 -0.69 -10.81 25.31
N TYR A 56 0.29 -10.08 24.75
CA TYR A 56 1.63 -10.03 25.33
C TYR A 56 1.68 -9.32 26.68
N ILE A 57 0.91 -8.23 26.84
CA ILE A 57 0.82 -7.52 28.12
C ILE A 57 0.21 -8.44 29.19
N ASP A 58 -0.84 -9.19 28.84
CA ASP A 58 -1.47 -10.15 29.75
C ASP A 58 -0.51 -11.27 30.16
N MET A 59 0.21 -11.86 29.19
CA MET A 59 1.24 -12.86 29.45
C MET A 59 2.31 -12.37 30.43
N VAL A 60 2.80 -11.13 30.25
CA VAL A 60 3.80 -10.51 31.16
C VAL A 60 3.24 -10.28 32.56
N ARG A 61 1.92 -10.09 32.71
CA ARG A 61 1.26 -9.88 34.00
C ARG A 61 0.90 -11.17 34.73
N SER A 62 0.58 -12.24 33.98
CA SER A 62 -0.10 -13.43 34.52
C SER A 62 0.79 -14.38 35.32
N GLU A 63 2.12 -14.22 35.30
CA GLU A 63 3.06 -15.16 35.92
C GLU A 63 4.25 -14.40 36.50
N GLN A 64 4.95 -14.93 37.51
CA GLN A 64 6.33 -14.48 37.81
C GLN A 64 7.20 -15.07 36.70
N PRO A 65 7.43 -14.36 35.58
CA PRO A 65 8.07 -14.98 34.45
C PRO A 65 9.52 -15.20 34.84
N ASP A 66 10.09 -16.34 34.43
CA ASP A 66 11.54 -16.45 34.43
C ASP A 66 12.12 -15.22 33.72
N ARG A 67 13.25 -14.71 34.22
CA ARG A 67 13.88 -13.47 33.73
C ARG A 67 14.06 -13.47 32.21
N GLU A 68 14.26 -14.63 31.61
CA GLU A 68 14.39 -14.80 30.15
C GLU A 68 13.08 -14.49 29.40
N ILE A 69 11.94 -14.94 29.93
CA ILE A 69 10.61 -14.70 29.36
C ILE A 69 10.26 -13.21 29.41
N GLU A 70 10.57 -12.53 30.52
CA GLU A 70 10.35 -11.10 30.67
C GLU A 70 11.14 -10.28 29.63
N VAL A 71 12.41 -10.63 29.41
CA VAL A 71 13.26 -9.95 28.43
C VAL A 71 12.77 -10.20 27.00
N ALA A 72 12.37 -11.44 26.69
CA ALA A 72 11.80 -11.79 25.39
C ALA A 72 10.50 -11.02 25.13
N ALA A 73 9.56 -11.02 26.08
CA ALA A 73 8.29 -10.32 25.95
C ALA A 73 8.46 -8.81 25.78
N ARG A 74 9.37 -8.16 26.53
CA ARG A 74 9.70 -6.74 26.35
C ARG A 74 10.32 -6.43 24.99
N SER A 75 11.07 -7.38 24.43
CA SER A 75 11.67 -7.24 23.09
C SER A 75 10.61 -7.37 22.01
N LEU A 76 9.69 -8.33 22.14
CA LEU A 76 8.55 -8.51 21.26
C LEU A 76 7.61 -7.30 21.28
N LEU A 77 7.31 -6.75 22.46
CA LEU A 77 6.50 -5.54 22.58
C LEU A 77 7.11 -4.36 21.81
N ARG A 78 8.44 -4.18 21.88
CA ARG A 78 9.14 -3.15 21.11
C ARG A 78 9.03 -3.37 19.61
N ILE A 79 9.15 -4.61 19.15
CA ILE A 79 8.98 -4.96 17.74
C ILE A 79 7.56 -4.65 17.28
N CYS A 80 6.53 -5.04 18.05
CA CYS A 80 5.13 -4.75 17.73
C CYS A 80 4.84 -3.25 17.62
N VAL A 81 5.43 -2.43 18.50
CA VAL A 81 5.28 -0.96 18.43
C VAL A 81 5.92 -0.42 17.16
N MET A 82 7.13 -0.84 16.83
CA MET A 82 7.81 -0.41 15.59
C MET A 82 7.04 -0.83 14.34
N GLU A 83 6.49 -2.03 14.34
CA GLU A 83 5.67 -2.55 13.27
C GLU A 83 4.36 -1.76 13.11
N ALA A 84 3.67 -1.44 14.21
CA ALA A 84 2.49 -0.58 14.19
C ALA A 84 2.79 0.80 13.60
N LEU A 85 3.95 1.39 13.93
CA LEU A 85 4.37 2.67 13.36
C LEU A 85 4.62 2.57 11.84
N LEU A 86 5.28 1.49 11.37
CA LEU A 86 5.50 1.27 9.94
C LEU A 86 4.19 1.09 9.17
N VAL A 87 3.22 0.39 9.76
CA VAL A 87 1.89 0.21 9.16
C VAL A 87 1.12 1.54 9.12
N LEU A 88 1.22 2.37 10.16
CA LEU A 88 0.63 3.72 10.16
C LEU A 88 1.26 4.61 9.08
N ILE A 89 2.59 4.51 8.87
CA ILE A 89 3.28 5.21 7.79
C ILE A 89 2.78 4.73 6.43
N SER A 90 2.65 3.41 6.23
CA SER A 90 2.13 2.82 5.00
C SER A 90 0.70 3.29 4.70
N LEU A 91 -0.16 3.24 5.70
CA LEU A 91 -1.55 3.71 5.64
C LEU A 91 -1.61 5.20 5.26
N TRP A 92 -0.79 6.04 5.88
CA TRP A 92 -0.70 7.45 5.51
C TRP A 92 -0.18 7.64 4.07
N GLY A 93 0.76 6.79 3.64
CA GLY A 93 1.26 6.76 2.27
C GLY A 93 0.15 6.48 1.25
N ALA A 94 -0.71 5.50 1.53
CA ALA A 94 -1.86 5.20 0.69
C ALA A 94 -2.90 6.34 0.67
N LEU A 95 -3.08 7.06 1.80
CA LEU A 95 -3.98 8.21 1.86
C LEU A 95 -3.43 9.41 1.07
N SER A 96 -2.13 9.68 1.17
CA SER A 96 -1.45 10.84 0.58
C SER A 96 -0.84 10.62 -0.81
N PHE A 97 -0.99 9.42 -1.39
CA PHE A 97 -0.31 9.01 -2.64
C PHE A 97 1.23 9.17 -2.58
N SER A 98 1.81 9.09 -1.37
CA SER A 98 3.25 9.22 -1.16
C SER A 98 3.96 7.91 -1.45
N MET A 99 4.66 7.84 -2.58
CA MET A 99 5.38 6.65 -3.04
C MET A 99 6.37 6.10 -2.00
N GLY A 100 7.11 6.99 -1.32
CA GLY A 100 8.10 6.58 -0.31
C GLY A 100 7.47 5.94 0.92
N MET A 101 6.28 6.38 1.32
CA MET A 101 5.58 5.84 2.48
C MET A 101 4.88 4.51 2.14
N VAL A 102 4.31 4.37 0.95
CA VAL A 102 3.80 3.07 0.46
C VAL A 102 4.93 2.04 0.35
N PHE A 103 6.12 2.47 -0.09
CA PHE A 103 7.29 1.60 -0.15
C PHE A 103 7.71 1.07 1.23
N ALA A 104 7.55 1.85 2.30
CA ALA A 104 7.81 1.38 3.65
C ALA A 104 6.92 0.18 4.02
N GLY A 105 5.66 0.17 3.58
CA GLY A 105 4.76 -0.98 3.72
C GLY A 105 5.26 -2.22 2.98
N ILE A 106 5.73 -2.06 1.73
CA ILE A 106 6.33 -3.16 0.94
C ILE A 106 7.51 -3.77 1.68
N VAL A 107 8.41 -2.93 2.21
CA VAL A 107 9.57 -3.40 2.97
C VAL A 107 9.14 -4.13 4.24
N ASN A 108 8.18 -3.57 4.99
CA ASN A 108 7.68 -4.18 6.22
C ASN A 108 7.11 -5.59 6.00
N PHE A 109 6.13 -5.72 5.10
CA PHE A 109 5.54 -7.03 4.77
C PHE A 109 6.53 -7.95 4.04
N GLY A 110 7.50 -7.38 3.29
CA GLY A 110 8.59 -8.13 2.68
C GLY A 110 9.53 -8.78 3.69
N VAL A 111 9.88 -8.09 4.77
CA VAL A 111 10.66 -8.65 5.88
C VAL A 111 9.87 -9.76 6.58
N GLY A 112 8.58 -9.54 6.84
CA GLY A 112 7.68 -10.57 7.40
C GLY A 112 7.59 -11.82 6.52
N LEU A 113 7.50 -11.64 5.20
CA LEU A 113 7.51 -12.71 4.21
C LEU A 113 8.84 -13.50 4.24
N ALA A 114 9.97 -12.81 4.25
CA ALA A 114 11.30 -13.43 4.31
C ALA A 114 11.49 -14.24 5.60
N ALA A 115 11.07 -13.69 6.75
CA ALA A 115 11.07 -14.42 8.02
C ALA A 115 10.14 -15.65 7.98
N GLY A 116 8.97 -15.53 7.34
CA GLY A 116 8.05 -16.65 7.13
C GLY A 116 8.69 -17.80 6.35
N PHE A 117 9.42 -17.50 5.28
CA PHE A 117 10.20 -18.49 4.52
C PHE A 117 11.34 -19.08 5.34
N ALA A 118 12.12 -18.25 6.04
CA ALA A 118 13.24 -18.71 6.86
C ALA A 118 12.79 -19.68 7.98
N LEU A 119 11.59 -19.46 8.53
CA LEU A 119 11.00 -20.30 9.58
C LEU A 119 10.05 -21.38 9.04
N MET A 120 9.91 -21.52 7.72
CA MET A 120 8.99 -22.47 7.05
C MET A 120 7.54 -22.39 7.54
N ARG A 121 7.06 -21.18 7.87
CA ARG A 121 5.71 -20.93 8.39
C ARG A 121 4.74 -20.62 7.26
N LEU A 122 4.17 -21.65 6.63
CA LEU A 122 3.22 -21.52 5.52
C LEU A 122 2.08 -20.50 5.78
N PRO A 123 1.39 -20.48 6.93
CA PRO A 123 0.34 -19.49 7.17
C PRO A 123 0.85 -18.05 7.14
N ALA A 124 2.04 -17.81 7.70
CA ALA A 124 2.65 -16.48 7.70
C ALA A 124 3.05 -16.05 6.28
N ILE A 125 3.56 -16.97 5.47
CA ILE A 125 3.93 -16.71 4.07
C ILE A 125 2.69 -16.29 3.28
N VAL A 126 1.60 -17.07 3.37
CA VAL A 126 0.35 -16.78 2.65
C VAL A 126 -0.20 -15.42 3.07
N LEU A 127 -0.26 -15.16 4.39
CA LEU A 127 -0.77 -13.88 4.89
C LEU A 127 0.08 -12.72 4.37
N ASN A 128 1.40 -12.75 4.55
CA ASN A 128 2.27 -11.67 4.08
C ASN A 128 2.20 -11.45 2.56
N LEU A 129 1.99 -12.49 1.77
CA LEU A 129 1.76 -12.35 0.32
C LEU A 129 0.48 -11.57 0.00
N VAL A 130 -0.62 -11.87 0.71
CA VAL A 130 -1.88 -11.13 0.57
C VAL A 130 -1.72 -9.66 0.92
N PHE A 131 -0.92 -9.35 1.95
CA PHE A 131 -0.66 -7.97 2.37
C PHE A 131 0.30 -7.22 1.43
N VAL A 132 1.39 -7.86 0.98
CA VAL A 132 2.42 -7.19 0.15
C VAL A 132 1.93 -6.95 -1.28
N ALA A 133 1.08 -7.81 -1.83
CA ALA A 133 0.63 -7.72 -3.23
C ALA A 133 -0.05 -6.37 -3.58
N PRO A 134 -1.07 -5.89 -2.84
CA PRO A 134 -1.71 -4.61 -3.16
C PRO A 134 -0.78 -3.43 -2.93
N HIS A 135 0.18 -3.51 -2.00
CA HIS A 135 1.19 -2.47 -1.82
C HIS A 135 2.11 -2.34 -3.04
N VAL A 136 2.58 -3.47 -3.57
CA VAL A 136 3.43 -3.50 -4.78
C VAL A 136 2.66 -2.96 -5.98
N LEU A 137 1.41 -3.38 -6.16
CA LEU A 137 0.58 -2.92 -7.28
C LEU A 137 0.26 -1.42 -7.17
N LEU A 138 -0.14 -0.94 -6.00
CA LEU A 138 -0.35 0.49 -5.75
C LEU A 138 0.92 1.31 -6.02
N PHE A 139 2.08 0.84 -5.57
CA PHE A 139 3.36 1.52 -5.83
C PHE A 139 3.64 1.62 -7.34
N MET A 140 3.42 0.54 -8.09
CA MET A 140 3.60 0.52 -9.54
C MET A 140 2.61 1.45 -10.26
N GLU A 141 1.37 1.56 -9.77
CA GLU A 141 0.34 2.44 -10.34
C GLU A 141 0.64 3.92 -10.12
N ILE A 142 1.07 4.27 -8.91
CA ILE A 142 1.53 5.63 -8.58
C ILE A 142 2.76 5.98 -9.45
N GLN A 143 3.71 5.06 -9.57
CA GLN A 143 4.92 5.28 -10.38
C GLN A 143 4.61 5.48 -11.88
N ARG A 144 3.60 4.79 -12.39
CA ARG A 144 3.16 4.91 -13.80
C ARG A 144 2.26 6.12 -14.05
N GLY A 145 1.88 6.87 -13.00
CA GLY A 145 0.91 7.96 -13.10
C GLY A 145 -0.49 7.49 -13.50
N ILE A 146 -0.80 6.20 -13.31
CA ILE A 146 -2.15 5.66 -13.52
C ILE A 146 -3.03 6.21 -12.38
N MET A 147 -2.54 6.05 -11.16
CA MET A 147 -3.22 6.49 -9.94
C MET A 147 -2.50 7.69 -9.32
N THR A 148 -3.10 8.86 -9.43
CA THR A 148 -2.64 10.12 -8.82
C THR A 148 -3.82 10.81 -8.15
N GLU A 149 -3.57 11.77 -7.25
CA GLU A 149 -4.65 12.53 -6.60
C GLU A 149 -5.58 13.22 -7.62
N ALA A 150 -5.02 13.72 -8.74
CA ALA A 150 -5.78 14.39 -9.79
C ALA A 150 -6.59 13.41 -10.67
N THR A 151 -6.09 12.20 -10.91
CA THR A 151 -6.79 11.20 -11.73
C THR A 151 -7.81 10.40 -10.92
N TYR A 152 -7.55 10.19 -9.63
CA TYR A 152 -8.36 9.33 -8.76
C TYR A 152 -9.81 9.81 -8.58
N GLN A 153 -10.07 11.12 -8.63
CA GLN A 153 -11.45 11.65 -8.57
C GLN A 153 -12.28 11.32 -9.83
N ASN A 154 -11.60 11.06 -10.95
CA ASN A 154 -12.23 10.79 -12.24
C ASN A 154 -12.41 9.29 -12.53
N GLU A 155 -11.88 8.43 -11.65
CA GLU A 155 -12.12 6.99 -11.70
C GLU A 155 -13.40 6.72 -10.92
N GLU A 156 -14.42 6.18 -11.61
CA GLU A 156 -15.64 5.72 -10.96
C GLU A 156 -15.24 4.74 -9.86
N HIS A 157 -15.64 5.06 -8.63
CA HIS A 157 -15.30 4.31 -7.44
C HIS A 157 -15.76 2.85 -7.56
N SER A 158 -14.90 1.99 -8.12
CA SER A 158 -15.26 0.64 -8.54
C SER A 158 -15.42 -0.36 -7.40
N CYS A 159 -15.44 0.11 -6.15
CA CYS A 159 -15.89 -0.72 -5.03
C CYS A 159 -17.40 -0.89 -5.04
N CYS A 160 -17.88 -1.68 -5.98
CA CYS A 160 -19.23 -2.22 -5.99
C CYS A 160 -19.25 -3.49 -5.12
N CYS A 161 -19.28 -3.29 -3.80
CA CYS A 161 -19.78 -4.27 -2.84
C CYS A 161 -20.96 -3.67 -2.06
N LEU A 162 -21.92 -3.08 -2.78
CA LEU A 162 -23.26 -2.76 -2.28
C LEU A 162 -24.28 -3.40 -3.21
#